data_AF-A0A938H8A3-F1
#
_entry.id   AF-A0A938H8A3-F1
#
_cell.length_a   1.000
_cell.length_b   1.000
_cell.length_c   1.000
_cell.angle_alpha   90.00
_cell.angle_beta   90.00
_cell.angle_gamma   90.00
#
_symmetry.space_group_name_H-M   'P 1'
#
loop_
_entity.id
_entity.type
_entity.pdbx_description
1 polymer ?
#
loop_
_entity_poly.entity_id
_entity_poly.type
_entity_poly.pdbx_seq_one_letter_code
_entity_poly.pdbx_strand_id
1 'polypeptide(L)'
;RNTQNSSANGSGWIAGSHLKNVIIRHANTGIYLYNQGLAIDSTTFEDNTNAIELRKTNGVFIARSVFRRNTYGVWTAYEPFGEPDTYGDFVNTWLSDNSFISNTVGIEINPNQRATNNLNITSNWFEDNGSGLRWGGGGYGIRDANPMTVSGNRFWGNGVGAFFKAYGGTFNISIANNSFGDNSQAIMLDPAYNTMRITDNFFYRNDASLWMLGVQLSDAVENNLFSEDSTVFRLTSGGGGRYFSAKRNVIHSTQKIIVDLEAGMSSFSFQQNVVTATTSSGTWFSNRTPTNISFESNFIDWGGSTSSAKIFDGIDNADYGIITLMSPLATATASTTTRAASEIPTRIQDFDRGMLVSQRTGPRRR
;
A
#
# COMPACT_ATOMS: atom_id res chain seq x y z
N ARG A 1 -13.89 19.74 -29.95
CA ARG A 1 -15.17 20.33 -29.52
C ARG A 1 -15.37 19.98 -28.04
N ASN A 2 -15.40 21.00 -27.17
CA ASN A 2 -15.69 21.01 -25.72
C ASN A 2 -15.42 19.74 -24.88
N THR A 3 -14.24 19.69 -24.26
CA THR A 3 -13.96 18.87 -23.06
C THR A 3 -14.19 19.74 -21.81
N GLN A 4 -15.45 20.00 -21.47
CA GLN A 4 -15.75 20.50 -20.13
C GLN A 4 -15.71 19.33 -19.15
N ASN A 5 -14.92 19.52 -18.09
CA ASN A 5 -14.86 18.69 -16.88
C ASN A 5 -16.28 18.27 -16.45
N SER A 6 -16.63 17.03 -16.75
CA SER A 6 -17.72 16.35 -16.06
C SER A 6 -17.09 15.34 -15.12
N SER A 7 -17.38 15.53 -13.84
CA SER A 7 -17.35 14.49 -12.83
C SER A 7 -17.86 13.19 -13.43
N ALA A 8 -17.18 12.07 -13.15
CA ALA A 8 -17.57 10.73 -13.54
C ALA A 8 -19.05 10.49 -13.20
N ASN A 9 -19.93 10.68 -14.18
CA ASN A 9 -21.31 10.21 -14.10
C ASN A 9 -21.24 8.68 -14.23
N GLY A 10 -22.06 7.98 -13.45
CA GLY A 10 -21.98 6.55 -13.10
C GLY A 10 -22.06 5.51 -14.22
N SER A 11 -21.59 5.82 -15.43
CA SER A 11 -21.46 4.93 -16.59
C SER A 11 -20.13 5.07 -17.37
N GLY A 12 -19.20 5.94 -16.94
CA GLY A 12 -17.80 5.94 -17.43
C GLY A 12 -17.57 6.41 -18.87
N TRP A 13 -16.29 6.69 -19.17
CA TRP A 13 -15.67 7.04 -20.46
C TRP A 13 -15.66 8.51 -20.89
N ILE A 14 -14.47 9.13 -20.82
CA ILE A 14 -14.09 10.40 -21.49
C ILE A 14 -12.87 10.16 -22.41
N ALA A 15 -12.67 8.94 -22.89
CA ALA A 15 -11.59 8.60 -23.82
C ALA A 15 -12.13 8.54 -25.26
N GLY A 16 -11.45 9.19 -26.22
CA GLY A 16 -11.84 9.18 -27.62
C GLY A 16 -11.60 7.84 -28.33
N SER A 17 -10.68 7.02 -27.81
CA SER A 17 -10.31 5.71 -28.35
C SER A 17 -10.56 4.61 -27.32
N HIS A 18 -10.99 3.43 -27.78
CA HIS A 18 -11.27 2.26 -26.95
C HIS A 18 -10.72 0.98 -27.59
N LEU A 19 -9.90 0.25 -26.83
CA LEU A 19 -9.41 -1.09 -27.17
C LEU A 19 -10.06 -2.12 -26.25
N LYS A 20 -10.66 -3.17 -26.83
CA LYS A 20 -11.39 -4.18 -26.05
C LYS A 20 -11.25 -5.59 -26.61
N ASN A 21 -11.15 -6.59 -25.73
CA ASN A 21 -11.10 -8.01 -26.08
C ASN A 21 -9.92 -8.37 -27.01
N VAL A 22 -8.75 -7.78 -26.76
CA VAL A 22 -7.53 -8.05 -27.53
C VAL A 22 -6.53 -8.82 -26.67
N ILE A 23 -5.61 -9.54 -27.33
CA ILE A 23 -4.44 -10.14 -26.69
C ILE A 23 -3.19 -9.49 -27.30
N ILE A 24 -2.33 -8.93 -26.46
CA ILE A 24 -1.05 -8.32 -26.83
C ILE A 24 0.07 -9.06 -26.11
N ARG A 25 1.01 -9.63 -26.86
CA ARG A 25 2.06 -10.48 -26.30
C ARG A 25 3.37 -10.42 -27.07
N HIS A 26 4.46 -10.76 -26.37
CA HIS A 26 5.81 -10.81 -26.93
C HIS A 26 6.28 -9.49 -27.57
N ALA A 27 5.77 -8.37 -27.09
CA ALA A 27 6.20 -7.04 -27.50
C ALA A 27 7.23 -6.46 -26.52
N ASN A 28 8.12 -5.61 -27.04
CA ASN A 28 8.91 -4.77 -26.15
C ASN A 28 8.01 -3.74 -25.43
N THR A 29 7.21 -2.98 -26.19
CA THR A 29 6.13 -2.16 -25.64
C THR A 29 4.83 -2.53 -26.34
N GLY A 30 3.83 -3.01 -25.59
CA GLY A 30 2.54 -3.44 -26.14
C GLY A 30 1.67 -2.27 -26.58
N ILE A 31 1.44 -1.33 -25.67
CA ILE A 31 0.77 -0.05 -25.96
C ILE A 31 1.62 1.08 -25.41
N TYR A 32 1.88 2.06 -26.27
CA TYR A 32 2.50 3.32 -25.88
C TYR A 32 1.45 4.44 -25.87
N LEU A 33 1.42 5.23 -24.80
CA LEU A 33 0.49 6.34 -24.65
C LEU A 33 1.19 7.62 -24.17
N TYR A 34 1.02 8.68 -24.97
CA TYR A 34 1.49 10.02 -24.65
C TYR A 34 0.36 11.06 -24.78
N ASN A 35 0.11 11.81 -23.71
CA ASN A 35 -0.71 13.02 -23.67
C ASN A 35 -2.13 12.88 -24.29
N GLN A 36 -2.78 11.74 -24.08
CA GLN A 36 -4.13 11.50 -24.58
C GLN A 36 -4.91 10.54 -23.65
N GLY A 37 -6.22 10.46 -23.86
CA GLY A 37 -7.09 9.50 -23.19
C GLY A 37 -7.21 8.20 -23.98
N LEU A 38 -7.30 7.07 -23.28
CA LEU A 38 -7.50 5.75 -23.87
C LEU A 38 -8.29 4.87 -22.90
N ALA A 39 -9.28 4.18 -23.44
CA ALA A 39 -10.00 3.11 -22.77
C ALA A 39 -9.42 1.75 -23.16
N ILE A 40 -9.09 0.91 -22.17
CA ILE A 40 -8.70 -0.49 -22.36
C ILE A 40 -9.59 -1.34 -21.47
N ASP A 41 -10.26 -2.33 -22.06
CA ASP A 41 -11.21 -3.17 -21.35
C ASP A 41 -11.06 -4.63 -21.74
N SER A 42 -11.15 -5.55 -20.78
CA SER A 42 -11.22 -7.00 -21.07
C SER A 42 -10.10 -7.49 -21.99
N THR A 43 -8.89 -6.96 -21.83
CA THR A 43 -7.73 -7.20 -22.70
C THR A 43 -6.68 -8.00 -21.95
N THR A 44 -5.90 -8.83 -22.65
CA THR A 44 -4.81 -9.61 -22.07
C THR A 44 -3.46 -9.11 -22.58
N PHE A 45 -2.54 -8.84 -21.65
CA PHE A 45 -1.15 -8.52 -21.90
C PHE A 45 -0.26 -9.59 -21.30
N GLU A 46 0.45 -10.33 -22.15
CA GLU A 46 1.21 -11.51 -21.71
C GLU A 46 2.64 -11.54 -22.28
N ASP A 47 3.64 -11.82 -21.44
CA ASP A 47 5.03 -12.00 -21.86
C ASP A 47 5.60 -10.79 -22.66
N ASN A 48 5.28 -9.56 -22.26
CA ASN A 48 5.87 -8.33 -22.82
C ASN A 48 6.96 -7.77 -21.90
N THR A 49 7.87 -6.93 -22.42
CA THR A 49 8.71 -6.12 -21.51
C THR A 49 7.83 -5.09 -20.80
N ASN A 50 7.22 -4.17 -21.55
CA ASN A 50 6.26 -3.18 -21.07
C ASN A 50 4.91 -3.48 -21.70
N ALA A 51 3.95 -4.00 -20.94
CA ALA A 51 2.62 -4.25 -21.48
C ALA A 51 1.94 -2.94 -21.90
N ILE A 52 1.94 -1.94 -21.02
CA ILE A 52 1.51 -0.58 -21.32
C ILE A 52 2.55 0.40 -20.78
N GLU A 53 2.90 1.37 -21.61
CA GLU A 53 3.73 2.50 -21.25
C GLU A 53 2.91 3.79 -21.30
N LEU A 54 2.79 4.45 -20.15
CA LEU A 54 2.13 5.74 -20.00
C LEU A 54 3.19 6.81 -19.73
N ARG A 55 3.21 7.89 -20.52
CA ARG A 55 4.15 9.00 -20.30
C ARG A 55 3.50 10.25 -19.73
N LYS A 56 2.24 10.48 -20.12
CA LYS A 56 1.39 11.58 -19.65
C LYS A 56 -0.06 11.19 -19.94
N THR A 57 -0.97 11.42 -19.01
CA THR A 57 -2.37 10.96 -19.16
C THR A 57 -3.37 12.09 -18.99
N ASN A 58 -4.48 11.97 -19.72
CA ASN A 58 -5.69 12.76 -19.50
C ASN A 58 -6.90 11.93 -19.92
N GLY A 59 -7.53 11.26 -18.96
CA GLY A 59 -8.69 10.40 -19.23
C GLY A 59 -8.29 9.00 -19.70
N VAL A 60 -7.46 8.31 -18.92
CA VAL A 60 -7.07 6.91 -19.17
C VAL A 60 -7.87 5.99 -18.26
N PHE A 61 -8.43 4.94 -18.82
CA PHE A 61 -9.17 3.93 -18.07
C PHE A 61 -8.75 2.54 -18.55
N ILE A 62 -8.20 1.75 -17.65
CA ILE A 62 -7.77 0.37 -17.92
C ILE A 62 -8.54 -0.51 -16.93
N ALA A 63 -9.38 -1.39 -17.45
CA ALA A 63 -10.16 -2.25 -16.58
C ALA A 63 -10.37 -3.67 -17.07
N ARG A 64 -10.70 -4.55 -16.12
CA ARG A 64 -11.07 -5.96 -16.35
C ARG A 64 -10.05 -6.70 -17.21
N SER A 65 -8.80 -6.25 -17.18
CA SER A 65 -7.74 -6.73 -18.04
C SER A 65 -6.75 -7.58 -17.24
N VAL A 66 -6.03 -8.45 -17.94
CA VAL A 66 -5.08 -9.39 -17.34
C VAL A 66 -3.68 -9.05 -17.84
N PHE A 67 -2.75 -8.82 -16.91
CA PHE A 67 -1.34 -8.54 -17.14
C PHE A 67 -0.54 -9.67 -16.51
N ARG A 68 0.05 -10.54 -17.32
CA ARG A 68 0.74 -11.74 -16.83
C ARG A 68 2.15 -11.88 -17.39
N ARG A 69 3.12 -12.16 -16.50
CA ARG A 69 4.53 -12.43 -16.88
C ARG A 69 5.17 -11.34 -17.73
N ASN A 70 4.79 -10.08 -17.52
CA ASN A 70 5.48 -8.95 -18.13
C ASN A 70 6.61 -8.48 -17.21
N THR A 71 7.60 -7.75 -17.74
CA THR A 71 8.49 -7.00 -16.84
C THR A 71 7.66 -5.94 -16.11
N TYR A 72 6.86 -5.17 -16.85
CA TYR A 72 5.92 -4.21 -16.30
C TYR A 72 4.51 -4.39 -16.89
N GLY A 73 3.49 -4.44 -16.03
CA GLY A 73 2.09 -4.42 -16.47
C GLY A 73 1.67 -3.04 -16.98
N VAL A 74 1.78 -2.03 -16.13
CA VAL A 74 1.71 -0.61 -16.50
C VAL A 74 2.99 0.05 -16.06
N TRP A 75 3.62 0.81 -16.94
CA TRP A 75 4.91 1.43 -16.71
C TRP A 75 4.93 2.89 -17.12
N THR A 76 5.82 3.66 -16.51
CA THR A 76 6.13 5.04 -16.91
C THR A 76 7.63 5.24 -16.86
N ALA A 77 8.22 5.86 -17.88
CA ALA A 77 9.61 6.29 -17.79
C ALA A 77 9.79 7.37 -16.73
N TYR A 78 10.89 7.27 -15.99
CA TYR A 78 11.24 8.23 -14.95
C TYR A 78 11.55 9.61 -15.54
N GLU A 79 12.48 9.66 -16.48
CA GLU A 79 12.88 10.88 -17.17
C GLU A 79 13.54 10.52 -18.51
N PRO A 80 12.77 10.39 -19.60
CA PRO A 80 13.34 10.21 -20.93
C PRO A 80 14.17 11.41 -21.36
N PHE A 81 15.45 11.17 -21.65
CA PHE A 81 16.32 12.17 -22.26
C PHE A 81 16.43 11.92 -23.77
N GLY A 82 16.24 12.98 -24.57
CA GLY A 82 16.43 12.92 -26.02
C GLY A 82 15.28 12.27 -26.81
N GLU A 83 14.15 11.97 -26.16
CA GLU A 83 12.95 11.48 -26.84
C GLU A 83 12.05 12.67 -27.27
N PRO A 84 11.36 12.58 -28.43
CA PRO A 84 10.41 13.61 -28.86
C PRO A 84 9.23 13.77 -27.90
N ASP A 85 8.73 12.64 -27.39
CA ASP A 85 7.64 12.60 -26.42
C ASP A 85 8.20 12.70 -25.01
N THR A 86 7.76 13.73 -24.29
CA THR A 86 8.19 13.99 -22.92
C THR A 86 7.47 13.08 -21.91
N TYR A 87 7.68 13.36 -20.63
CA TYR A 87 6.92 12.79 -19.51
C TYR A 87 6.22 13.92 -18.75
N GLY A 88 5.08 13.62 -18.16
CA GLY A 88 4.26 14.66 -17.54
C GLY A 88 3.28 14.15 -16.52
N ASP A 89 2.37 15.04 -16.14
CA ASP A 89 1.38 14.76 -15.11
C ASP A 89 0.41 13.66 -15.54
N PHE A 90 -0.03 12.91 -14.54
CA PHE A 90 -1.07 11.92 -14.69
C PHE A 90 -2.37 12.54 -14.22
N VAL A 91 -3.31 12.71 -15.14
CA VAL A 91 -4.59 13.36 -14.85
C VAL A 91 -5.70 12.41 -15.23
N ASN A 92 -6.66 12.20 -14.32
CA ASN A 92 -7.86 11.41 -14.59
C ASN A 92 -7.49 10.01 -15.11
N THR A 93 -6.84 9.20 -14.26
CA THR A 93 -6.37 7.86 -14.62
C THR A 93 -6.98 6.83 -13.68
N TRP A 94 -7.61 5.81 -14.25
CA TRP A 94 -8.25 4.72 -13.52
C TRP A 94 -7.68 3.38 -13.98
N LEU A 95 -7.24 2.59 -13.01
CA LEU A 95 -6.80 1.22 -13.17
C LEU A 95 -7.71 0.40 -12.27
N SER A 96 -8.74 -0.25 -12.83
CA SER A 96 -9.77 -0.92 -12.02
C SER A 96 -10.09 -2.36 -12.42
N ASP A 97 -10.31 -3.23 -11.44
CA ASP A 97 -10.73 -4.62 -11.69
C ASP A 97 -9.74 -5.41 -12.59
N ASN A 98 -8.46 -5.06 -12.60
CA ASN A 98 -7.44 -5.76 -13.37
C ASN A 98 -6.75 -6.84 -12.54
N SER A 99 -6.11 -7.80 -13.22
CA SER A 99 -5.25 -8.80 -12.59
C SER A 99 -3.81 -8.66 -13.08
N PHE A 100 -2.88 -8.42 -12.17
CA PHE A 100 -1.44 -8.34 -12.39
C PHE A 100 -0.77 -9.55 -11.74
N ILE A 101 -0.37 -10.54 -12.55
CA ILE A 101 0.07 -11.85 -12.08
C ILE A 101 1.49 -12.16 -12.57
N SER A 102 2.40 -12.44 -11.64
CA SER A 102 3.77 -12.85 -11.94
C SER A 102 4.55 -11.86 -12.83
N ASN A 103 4.32 -10.56 -12.70
CA ASN A 103 5.13 -9.52 -13.36
C ASN A 103 6.33 -9.15 -12.48
N THR A 104 7.39 -8.56 -13.05
CA THR A 104 8.43 -7.95 -12.20
C THR A 104 7.82 -6.80 -11.39
N VAL A 105 7.04 -5.93 -12.05
CA VAL A 105 6.20 -4.92 -11.40
C VAL A 105 4.81 -4.90 -12.04
N GLY A 106 3.75 -4.97 -11.23
CA GLY A 106 2.38 -4.88 -11.72
C GLY A 106 2.09 -3.49 -12.32
N ILE A 107 2.19 -2.46 -11.51
CA ILE A 107 2.06 -1.05 -11.91
C ILE A 107 3.24 -0.25 -11.39
N GLU A 108 3.93 0.47 -12.26
CA GLU A 108 4.93 1.48 -11.91
C GLU A 108 4.51 2.83 -12.49
N ILE A 109 4.15 3.78 -11.61
CA ILE A 109 3.91 5.19 -11.93
C ILE A 109 5.01 6.00 -11.25
N ASN A 110 6.06 6.33 -12.01
CA ASN A 110 7.28 6.96 -11.53
C ASN A 110 7.78 8.14 -12.40
N PRO A 111 6.93 9.04 -12.94
CA PRO A 111 7.44 10.22 -13.63
C PRO A 111 8.15 11.17 -12.64
N ASN A 112 9.40 11.54 -12.93
CA ASN A 112 10.24 12.37 -12.08
C ASN A 112 9.55 13.71 -11.72
N GLN A 113 9.23 13.93 -10.44
CA GLN A 113 8.65 15.18 -9.95
C GLN A 113 7.44 15.69 -10.75
N ARG A 114 6.55 14.79 -11.17
CA ARG A 114 5.26 15.14 -11.77
C ARG A 114 4.11 14.96 -10.79
N ALA A 115 2.93 15.44 -11.15
CA ALA A 115 1.73 15.30 -10.35
C ALA A 115 0.92 14.06 -10.74
N THR A 116 0.24 13.46 -9.78
CA THR A 116 -0.81 12.46 -9.98
C THR A 116 -2.15 13.01 -9.48
N ASN A 117 -2.97 13.50 -10.40
CA ASN A 117 -4.23 14.15 -10.10
C ASN A 117 -5.39 13.25 -10.50
N ASN A 118 -6.21 12.86 -9.52
CA ASN A 118 -7.31 11.91 -9.73
C ASN A 118 -6.82 10.57 -10.30
N LEU A 119 -5.80 10.01 -9.66
CA LEU A 119 -5.29 8.66 -9.94
C LEU A 119 -6.03 7.66 -9.06
N ASN A 120 -6.70 6.69 -9.66
CA ASN A 120 -7.50 5.70 -8.95
C ASN A 120 -7.02 4.30 -9.33
N ILE A 121 -6.59 3.55 -8.34
CA ILE A 121 -6.16 2.16 -8.45
C ILE A 121 -7.11 1.36 -7.57
N THR A 122 -8.12 0.73 -8.15
CA THR A 122 -9.24 0.18 -7.39
C THR A 122 -9.59 -1.25 -7.76
N SER A 123 -9.89 -2.09 -6.78
CA SER A 123 -10.40 -3.45 -7.02
C SER A 123 -9.47 -4.34 -7.88
N ASN A 124 -8.17 -4.03 -7.96
CA ASN A 124 -7.22 -4.84 -8.70
C ASN A 124 -6.68 -6.00 -7.85
N TRP A 125 -6.23 -7.04 -8.54
CA TRP A 125 -5.58 -8.22 -7.98
C TRP A 125 -4.10 -8.23 -8.39
N PHE A 126 -3.19 -8.20 -7.41
CA PHE A 126 -1.74 -8.28 -7.60
C PHE A 126 -1.21 -9.55 -6.97
N GLU A 127 -0.78 -10.50 -7.78
CA GLU A 127 -0.35 -11.83 -7.32
C GLU A 127 1.05 -12.16 -7.82
N ASP A 128 1.92 -12.59 -6.90
CA ASP A 128 3.27 -13.11 -7.17
C ASP A 128 4.15 -12.17 -8.01
N ASN A 129 3.99 -10.85 -7.86
CA ASN A 129 4.84 -9.87 -8.54
C ASN A 129 6.09 -9.56 -7.69
N GLY A 130 7.16 -9.10 -8.33
CA GLY A 130 8.27 -8.48 -7.57
C GLY A 130 7.79 -7.27 -6.78
N SER A 131 6.98 -6.41 -7.40
CA SER A 131 6.17 -5.40 -6.72
C SER A 131 4.76 -5.31 -7.33
N GLY A 132 3.72 -5.23 -6.51
CA GLY A 132 2.35 -5.05 -7.00
C GLY A 132 2.16 -3.64 -7.57
N LEU A 133 2.35 -2.63 -6.73
CA LEU A 133 2.29 -1.22 -7.07
C LEU A 133 3.58 -0.50 -6.67
N ARG A 134 4.12 0.32 -7.57
CA ARG A 134 5.15 1.32 -7.29
C ARG A 134 4.64 2.68 -7.73
N TRP A 135 4.50 3.59 -6.79
CA TRP A 135 4.18 4.99 -7.03
C TRP A 135 5.37 5.84 -6.59
N GLY A 136 6.01 6.49 -7.54
CA GLY A 136 7.34 7.08 -7.37
C GLY A 136 8.47 6.06 -7.38
N GLY A 137 9.69 6.53 -7.11
CA GLY A 137 10.91 5.77 -7.31
C GLY A 137 12.07 6.66 -7.75
N GLY A 138 13.11 6.03 -8.33
CA GLY A 138 14.27 6.74 -8.88
C GLY A 138 14.99 7.66 -7.87
N GLY A 139 15.57 8.75 -8.38
CA GLY A 139 16.23 9.77 -7.57
C GLY A 139 15.21 10.63 -6.80
N TYR A 140 14.27 11.23 -7.53
CA TYR A 140 13.26 12.15 -7.03
C TYR A 140 11.86 11.56 -7.29
N GLY A 141 11.10 11.31 -6.22
CA GLY A 141 9.75 10.75 -6.29
C GLY A 141 8.70 11.66 -6.95
N ILE A 142 7.42 11.34 -6.73
CA ILE A 142 6.29 12.12 -7.24
C ILE A 142 6.19 13.45 -6.47
N ARG A 143 5.86 14.53 -7.18
CA ARG A 143 5.79 15.89 -6.60
C ARG A 143 4.47 16.15 -5.89
N ASP A 144 3.34 15.85 -6.53
CA ASP A 144 2.02 16.13 -5.97
C ASP A 144 1.06 14.95 -6.20
N ALA A 145 0.09 14.77 -5.29
CA ALA A 145 -0.99 13.81 -5.44
C ALA A 145 -2.32 14.41 -4.99
N ASN A 146 -3.28 14.59 -5.90
CA ASN A 146 -4.56 15.19 -5.53
C ASN A 146 -5.77 14.81 -6.42
N PRO A 147 -6.69 13.97 -5.92
CA PRO A 147 -6.42 12.89 -4.97
C PRO A 147 -5.75 11.70 -5.68
N MET A 148 -5.07 10.86 -4.90
CA MET A 148 -4.72 9.50 -5.29
C MET A 148 -5.45 8.51 -4.38
N THR A 149 -6.10 7.51 -4.99
CA THR A 149 -6.86 6.48 -4.28
C THR A 149 -6.32 5.11 -4.62
N VAL A 150 -5.97 4.33 -3.61
CA VAL A 150 -5.67 2.91 -3.69
C VAL A 150 -6.70 2.20 -2.81
N SER A 151 -7.74 1.61 -3.41
CA SER A 151 -8.83 1.04 -2.61
C SER A 151 -9.43 -0.26 -3.12
N GLY A 152 -9.78 -1.16 -2.20
CA GLY A 152 -10.40 -2.45 -2.56
C GLY A 152 -9.49 -3.39 -3.31
N ASN A 153 -8.19 -3.08 -3.44
CA ASN A 153 -7.24 -3.95 -4.11
C ASN A 153 -6.81 -5.08 -3.19
N ARG A 154 -6.27 -6.12 -3.80
CA ARG A 154 -5.68 -7.23 -3.07
C ARG A 154 -4.29 -7.56 -3.59
N PHE A 155 -3.35 -7.65 -2.67
CA PHE A 155 -1.93 -7.88 -2.89
C PHE A 155 -1.52 -9.19 -2.22
N TRP A 156 -1.15 -10.19 -3.00
CA TRP A 156 -0.81 -11.52 -2.53
C TRP A 156 0.55 -12.00 -3.03
N GLY A 157 1.38 -12.53 -2.14
CA GLY A 157 2.62 -13.21 -2.54
C GLY A 157 3.65 -12.30 -3.23
N ASN A 158 3.51 -10.97 -3.13
CA ASN A 158 4.42 -10.05 -3.79
C ASN A 158 5.68 -9.84 -2.94
N GLY A 159 6.80 -9.49 -3.57
CA GLY A 159 7.95 -8.95 -2.82
C GLY A 159 7.54 -7.71 -2.05
N VAL A 160 7.06 -6.68 -2.77
CA VAL A 160 6.42 -5.49 -2.18
C VAL A 160 4.99 -5.39 -2.67
N GLY A 161 3.99 -5.33 -1.79
CA GLY A 161 2.60 -5.09 -2.14
C GLY A 161 2.43 -3.73 -2.81
N ALA A 162 2.69 -2.66 -2.05
CA ALA A 162 2.66 -1.30 -2.55
C ALA A 162 3.83 -0.45 -2.03
N PHE A 163 4.54 0.20 -2.94
CA PHE A 163 5.64 1.13 -2.66
C PHE A 163 5.22 2.56 -2.97
N PHE A 164 5.54 3.48 -2.06
CA PHE A 164 5.27 4.90 -2.24
C PHE A 164 6.50 5.74 -1.97
N LYS A 165 6.88 6.57 -2.95
CA LYS A 165 7.97 7.53 -2.86
C LYS A 165 7.57 8.90 -3.35
N ALA A 166 7.60 9.86 -2.43
CA ALA A 166 7.30 11.25 -2.70
C ALA A 166 8.59 12.09 -2.70
N TYR A 167 8.58 13.20 -3.45
CA TYR A 167 9.69 14.17 -3.47
C TYR A 167 9.39 15.43 -2.65
N GLY A 168 8.16 15.94 -2.71
CA GLY A 168 7.72 17.13 -1.98
C GLY A 168 6.63 17.90 -2.73
N GLY A 169 5.64 18.40 -1.99
CA GLY A 169 4.44 19.04 -2.55
C GLY A 169 3.22 18.79 -1.67
N THR A 170 2.03 18.87 -2.26
CA THR A 170 0.75 18.56 -1.59
C THR A 170 0.30 17.16 -1.96
N PHE A 171 0.08 16.33 -0.94
CA PHE A 171 -0.41 14.98 -1.11
C PHE A 171 -1.82 14.86 -0.54
N ASN A 172 -2.64 14.01 -1.13
CA ASN A 172 -3.92 13.57 -0.62
C ASN A 172 -4.08 12.14 -1.12
N ILE A 173 -3.49 11.22 -0.37
CA ILE A 173 -3.38 9.81 -0.74
C ILE A 173 -4.23 9.00 0.24
N SER A 174 -5.16 8.22 -0.28
CA SER A 174 -5.97 7.29 0.50
C SER A 174 -5.67 5.85 0.08
N ILE A 175 -5.20 5.05 1.04
CA ILE A 175 -4.96 3.61 0.91
C ILE A 175 -5.99 2.93 1.83
N ALA A 176 -7.14 2.57 1.28
CA ALA A 176 -8.28 2.15 2.08
C ALA A 176 -8.94 0.86 1.63
N ASN A 177 -9.39 0.02 2.56
CA ASN A 177 -10.13 -1.22 2.26
C ASN A 177 -9.35 -2.22 1.38
N ASN A 178 -8.02 -2.18 1.39
CA ASN A 178 -7.21 -3.14 0.66
C ASN A 178 -6.91 -4.37 1.53
N SER A 179 -6.51 -5.45 0.88
CA SER A 179 -6.11 -6.68 1.53
C SER A 179 -4.67 -7.04 1.11
N PHE A 180 -3.75 -7.13 2.07
CA PHE A 180 -2.35 -7.48 1.83
C PHE A 180 -2.04 -8.79 2.53
N GLY A 181 -1.67 -9.82 1.78
CA GLY A 181 -1.32 -11.10 2.38
C GLY A 181 -0.08 -11.77 1.77
N ASP A 182 0.68 -12.47 2.61
CA ASP A 182 1.88 -13.21 2.22
C ASP A 182 2.90 -12.39 1.41
N ASN A 183 2.95 -11.06 1.59
CA ASN A 183 3.96 -10.22 0.95
C ASN A 183 5.21 -10.14 1.84
N SER A 184 6.41 -10.02 1.24
CA SER A 184 7.59 -9.70 2.06
C SER A 184 7.42 -8.33 2.72
N GLN A 185 6.92 -7.33 1.98
CA GLN A 185 6.44 -6.08 2.57
C GLN A 185 5.09 -5.69 2.00
N ALA A 186 4.08 -5.50 2.83
CA ALA A 186 2.75 -5.09 2.35
C ALA A 186 2.78 -3.65 1.82
N ILE A 187 3.22 -2.69 2.64
CA ILE A 187 3.40 -1.30 2.22
C ILE A 187 4.78 -0.80 2.62
N MET A 188 5.50 -0.23 1.66
CA MET A 188 6.81 0.41 1.86
C MET A 188 6.74 1.91 1.51
N LEU A 189 7.26 2.75 2.41
CA LEU A 189 7.18 4.22 2.32
C LEU A 189 8.58 4.86 2.34
N ASP A 190 8.94 5.65 1.32
CA ASP A 190 10.31 6.20 1.15
C ASP A 190 10.36 7.56 0.41
N PRO A 191 10.71 8.68 1.07
CA PRO A 191 9.98 9.23 2.20
C PRO A 191 8.50 9.53 1.86
N ALA A 192 7.63 9.48 2.86
CA ALA A 192 6.20 9.81 2.74
C ALA A 192 5.83 11.08 3.53
N TYR A 193 4.79 11.80 3.08
CA TYR A 193 4.32 13.07 3.64
C TYR A 193 2.97 12.95 4.39
N ASN A 194 2.71 13.96 5.22
CA ASN A 194 1.74 14.03 6.32
C ASN A 194 0.25 13.87 5.99
N THR A 195 -0.10 13.62 4.73
CA THR A 195 -1.49 13.55 4.24
C THR A 195 -1.83 12.22 3.56
N MET A 196 -1.00 11.20 3.74
CA MET A 196 -1.33 9.83 3.41
C MET A 196 -2.16 9.19 4.52
N ARG A 197 -3.29 8.56 4.17
CA ARG A 197 -4.14 7.80 5.09
C ARG A 197 -4.18 6.33 4.67
N ILE A 198 -3.90 5.45 5.60
CA ILE A 198 -3.92 3.98 5.51
C ILE A 198 -5.02 3.51 6.45
N THR A 199 -6.21 3.27 5.93
CA THR A 199 -7.38 2.95 6.76
C THR A 199 -8.14 1.71 6.34
N ASP A 200 -8.74 1.01 7.30
CA ASP A 200 -9.68 -0.08 7.01
C ASP A 200 -9.09 -1.23 6.17
N ASN A 201 -7.76 -1.35 6.13
CA ASN A 201 -7.09 -2.42 5.40
C ASN A 201 -7.03 -3.70 6.26
N PHE A 202 -6.80 -4.81 5.57
CA PHE A 202 -6.51 -6.10 6.19
C PHE A 202 -5.12 -6.56 5.80
N PHE A 203 -4.29 -6.85 6.79
CA PHE A 203 -2.94 -7.36 6.65
C PHE A 203 -2.88 -8.78 7.23
N TYR A 204 -2.31 -9.71 6.47
CA TYR A 204 -2.29 -11.11 6.82
C TYR A 204 -0.96 -11.77 6.44
N ARG A 205 -0.18 -12.25 7.42
CA ARG A 205 1.06 -13.03 7.17
C ARG A 205 2.11 -12.34 6.30
N ASN A 206 2.18 -11.02 6.31
CA ASN A 206 3.29 -10.31 5.66
C ASN A 206 4.55 -10.37 6.54
N ASP A 207 5.77 -10.27 5.96
CA ASP A 207 6.97 -10.15 6.81
C ASP A 207 7.04 -8.76 7.47
N ALA A 208 6.65 -7.72 6.74
CA ALA A 208 6.40 -6.39 7.31
C ALA A 208 5.07 -5.83 6.77
N SER A 209 4.18 -5.36 7.65
CA SER A 209 2.94 -4.71 7.20
C SER A 209 3.22 -3.30 6.69
N LEU A 210 3.78 -2.44 7.55
CA LEU A 210 4.26 -1.12 7.16
C LEU A 210 5.76 -1.02 7.40
N TRP A 211 6.53 -0.85 6.33
CA TRP A 211 7.96 -0.57 6.40
C TRP A 211 8.25 0.87 5.97
N MET A 212 8.86 1.64 6.87
CA MET A 212 9.01 3.08 6.71
C MET A 212 10.50 3.46 6.67
N LEU A 213 10.93 3.97 5.50
CA LEU A 213 12.31 4.35 5.14
C LEU A 213 12.54 5.88 5.11
N GLY A 214 11.53 6.69 5.46
CA GLY A 214 11.64 8.14 5.71
C GLY A 214 10.25 8.74 5.97
N VAL A 215 10.06 9.59 7.00
CA VAL A 215 8.69 9.78 7.54
C VAL A 215 8.30 11.22 7.89
N GLN A 216 7.13 11.62 7.40
CA GLN A 216 6.18 12.56 8.02
C GLN A 216 4.77 11.95 7.92
N LEU A 217 4.22 11.30 8.94
CA LEU A 217 2.84 10.80 8.94
C LEU A 217 2.10 11.23 10.22
N SER A 218 1.17 12.19 10.11
CA SER A 218 0.22 12.50 11.19
C SER A 218 -1.11 11.82 10.85
N ASP A 219 -1.69 11.10 11.82
CA ASP A 219 -3.03 10.48 11.73
C ASP A 219 -3.23 9.50 10.55
N ALA A 220 -2.17 8.78 10.17
CA ALA A 220 -2.15 8.01 8.94
C ALA A 220 -2.67 6.57 9.07
N VAL A 221 -2.44 5.86 10.18
CA VAL A 221 -2.68 4.41 10.24
C VAL A 221 -3.81 4.08 11.19
N GLU A 222 -5.02 3.91 10.65
CA GLU A 222 -6.22 3.83 11.47
C GLU A 222 -7.21 2.74 11.06
N ASN A 223 -7.85 2.11 12.04
CA ASN A 223 -8.89 1.08 11.81
C ASN A 223 -8.41 -0.09 10.94
N ASN A 224 -7.12 -0.41 10.95
CA ASN A 224 -6.62 -1.56 10.20
C ASN A 224 -6.71 -2.83 11.05
N LEU A 225 -6.78 -3.96 10.36
CA LEU A 225 -6.77 -5.29 10.95
C LEU A 225 -5.47 -5.99 10.54
N PHE A 226 -4.66 -6.34 11.51
CA PHE A 226 -3.39 -7.05 11.31
C PHE A 226 -3.51 -8.43 11.93
N SER A 227 -3.10 -9.45 11.19
CA SER A 227 -3.21 -10.83 11.65
C SER A 227 -2.00 -11.61 11.19
N GLU A 228 -1.25 -12.16 12.13
CA GLU A 228 -0.11 -13.02 11.84
C GLU A 228 0.99 -12.34 10.99
N ASP A 229 1.12 -11.01 10.96
CA ASP A 229 2.21 -10.29 10.26
C ASP A 229 3.51 -10.26 11.07
N SER A 230 4.67 -10.63 10.50
CA SER A 230 5.93 -10.85 11.25
C SER A 230 6.43 -9.61 11.98
N THR A 231 6.32 -8.45 11.32
CA THR A 231 6.44 -7.14 11.92
C THR A 231 5.28 -6.26 11.46
N VAL A 232 4.53 -5.66 12.37
CA VAL A 232 3.41 -4.79 11.99
C VAL A 232 3.94 -3.42 11.55
N PHE A 233 4.65 -2.71 12.44
CA PHE A 233 5.22 -1.39 12.16
C PHE A 233 6.74 -1.44 12.29
N ARG A 234 7.45 -1.24 11.17
CA ARG A 234 8.92 -1.18 11.14
C ARG A 234 9.40 0.20 10.71
N LEU A 235 10.10 0.90 11.60
CA LEU A 235 10.44 2.32 11.48
C LEU A 235 11.98 2.49 11.50
N THR A 236 12.63 2.47 10.34
CA THR A 236 14.07 2.12 10.26
C THR A 236 15.08 3.23 9.92
N SER A 237 14.65 4.45 9.56
CA SER A 237 15.55 5.42 8.88
C SER A 237 15.51 6.85 9.44
N GLY A 238 16.68 7.50 9.45
CA GLY A 238 16.99 8.86 9.91
C GLY A 238 16.80 10.01 8.89
N GLY A 239 16.05 11.06 9.24
CA GLY A 239 15.88 12.30 8.45
C GLY A 239 14.83 13.26 9.09
N GLY A 240 14.85 14.56 8.80
CA GLY A 240 14.11 15.59 9.58
C GLY A 240 12.58 15.43 9.71
N GLY A 241 12.03 15.94 10.83
CA GLY A 241 10.59 16.10 11.13
C GLY A 241 9.75 14.82 11.05
N ARG A 242 9.92 13.87 11.98
CA ARG A 242 9.28 12.54 11.90
C ARG A 242 8.05 12.41 12.76
N TYR A 243 6.90 12.08 12.15
CA TYR A 243 5.61 11.88 12.82
C TYR A 243 5.09 10.49 12.51
N PHE A 244 4.58 9.76 13.50
CA PHE A 244 3.83 8.54 13.27
C PHE A 244 2.64 8.50 14.21
N SER A 245 1.49 8.09 13.68
CA SER A 245 0.30 7.80 14.45
C SER A 245 -0.33 6.50 13.97
N ALA A 246 -0.47 5.56 14.90
CA ALA A 246 -1.27 4.36 14.74
C ALA A 246 -2.38 4.34 15.78
N LYS A 247 -3.62 4.39 15.28
CA LYS A 247 -4.80 4.56 16.10
C LYS A 247 -5.88 3.54 15.79
N ARG A 248 -6.58 3.04 16.82
CA ARG A 248 -7.79 2.21 16.63
C ARG A 248 -7.57 0.96 15.76
N ASN A 249 -6.36 0.41 15.73
CA ASN A 249 -6.08 -0.81 14.99
C ASN A 249 -6.36 -2.04 15.85
N VAL A 250 -6.74 -3.14 15.20
CA VAL A 250 -6.81 -4.47 15.81
C VAL A 250 -5.63 -5.28 15.32
N ILE A 251 -4.80 -5.74 16.26
CA ILE A 251 -3.56 -6.45 15.98
C ILE A 251 -3.63 -7.80 16.68
N HIS A 252 -3.67 -8.86 15.88
CA HIS A 252 -3.63 -10.23 16.36
C HIS A 252 -2.25 -10.84 16.07
N SER A 253 -1.40 -10.90 17.11
CA SER A 253 -0.01 -11.36 16.98
C SER A 253 0.17 -12.75 17.58
N THR A 254 0.70 -13.69 16.79
CA THR A 254 0.96 -15.06 17.25
C THR A 254 2.42 -15.28 17.66
N GLN A 255 3.41 -14.61 17.00
CA GLN A 255 4.85 -14.73 17.30
C GLN A 255 5.72 -13.48 16.98
N LYS A 256 5.13 -12.29 16.91
CA LYS A 256 5.59 -11.28 15.94
C LYS A 256 5.72 -9.87 16.53
N ILE A 257 6.61 -9.06 15.97
CA ILE A 257 6.90 -7.69 16.45
C ILE A 257 5.77 -6.76 16.03
N ILE A 258 5.28 -5.93 16.95
CA ILE A 258 4.21 -4.97 16.68
C ILE A 258 4.80 -3.62 16.30
N VAL A 259 5.72 -3.10 17.12
CA VAL A 259 6.43 -1.85 16.82
C VAL A 259 7.92 -2.12 16.93
N ASP A 260 8.65 -1.87 15.86
CA ASP A 260 10.12 -1.80 15.87
C ASP A 260 10.56 -0.38 15.49
N LEU A 261 10.98 0.37 16.50
CA LEU A 261 11.44 1.74 16.34
C LEU A 261 12.98 1.75 16.35
N GLU A 262 13.59 1.80 15.15
CA GLU A 262 15.05 1.83 14.98
C GLU A 262 15.59 3.25 14.73
N ALA A 263 14.71 4.25 14.53
CA ALA A 263 15.13 5.62 14.24
C ALA A 263 14.25 6.67 14.96
N GLY A 264 14.89 7.68 15.58
CA GLY A 264 14.19 8.64 16.46
C GLY A 264 13.07 9.44 15.77
N MET A 265 12.00 9.75 16.51
CA MET A 265 10.83 10.47 15.97
C MET A 265 10.66 11.84 16.64
N SER A 266 10.16 12.81 15.90
CA SER A 266 9.73 14.11 16.45
C SER A 266 8.40 13.99 17.19
N SER A 267 7.54 13.06 16.75
CA SER A 267 6.30 12.69 17.41
C SER A 267 5.97 11.24 17.10
N PHE A 268 5.54 10.51 18.13
CA PHE A 268 5.08 9.13 18.03
C PHE A 268 3.78 9.02 18.81
N SER A 269 2.77 8.40 18.19
CA SER A 269 1.47 8.16 18.79
C SER A 269 1.04 6.72 18.49
N PHE A 270 0.82 5.95 19.55
CA PHE A 270 0.24 4.61 19.47
C PHE A 270 -0.92 4.57 20.45
N GLN A 271 -2.15 4.73 19.93
CA GLN A 271 -3.31 5.03 20.76
C GLN A 271 -4.54 4.20 20.42
N GLN A 272 -5.29 3.79 21.44
CA GLN A 272 -6.59 3.11 21.23
C GLN A 272 -6.50 1.85 20.37
N ASN A 273 -5.33 1.20 20.32
CA ASN A 273 -5.17 -0.06 19.62
C ASN A 273 -5.56 -1.22 20.54
N VAL A 274 -6.05 -2.30 19.92
CA VAL A 274 -6.33 -3.57 20.57
C VAL A 274 -5.30 -4.57 20.08
N VAL A 275 -4.42 -4.98 20.99
CA VAL A 275 -3.41 -6.01 20.76
C VAL A 275 -3.86 -7.27 21.47
N THR A 276 -4.06 -8.34 20.71
CA THR A 276 -4.38 -9.67 21.22
C THR A 276 -3.33 -10.65 20.75
N ALA A 277 -2.96 -11.61 21.60
CA ALA A 277 -2.04 -12.66 21.23
C ALA A 277 -2.45 -13.97 21.85
N THR A 278 -2.04 -15.06 21.22
CA THR A 278 -2.34 -16.39 21.71
C THR A 278 -1.18 -17.05 22.42
N THR A 279 0.10 -16.77 22.08
CA THR A 279 1.20 -17.66 22.53
C THR A 279 2.67 -17.18 22.47
N SER A 280 3.01 -15.97 21.99
CA SER A 280 4.45 -15.71 21.73
C SER A 280 5.29 -15.50 22.97
N SER A 281 6.57 -15.89 22.94
CA SER A 281 7.57 -15.63 23.99
C SER A 281 8.48 -14.42 23.73
N GLY A 282 8.60 -13.94 22.49
CA GLY A 282 9.50 -12.83 22.12
C GLY A 282 8.97 -11.40 22.35
N THR A 283 9.83 -10.41 22.11
CA THR A 283 9.56 -8.96 22.15
C THR A 283 8.48 -8.55 21.16
N TRP A 284 7.57 -7.67 21.58
CA TRP A 284 6.52 -7.09 20.74
C TRP A 284 6.78 -5.63 20.41
N PHE A 285 7.37 -4.90 21.35
CA PHE A 285 7.62 -3.47 21.19
C PHE A 285 9.09 -3.22 21.47
N SER A 286 9.79 -2.62 20.50
CA SER A 286 11.17 -2.18 20.66
C SER A 286 11.29 -0.69 20.41
N ASN A 287 11.97 0.00 21.33
CA ASN A 287 12.45 1.35 21.14
C ASN A 287 13.97 1.33 21.18
N ARG A 288 14.62 1.37 20.02
CA ARG A 288 16.08 1.40 19.89
C ARG A 288 16.60 2.82 19.64
N THR A 289 15.83 3.81 20.07
CA THR A 289 16.14 5.24 19.91
C THR A 289 16.29 5.87 21.28
N PRO A 290 17.05 6.97 21.43
CA PRO A 290 17.24 7.62 22.72
C PRO A 290 16.00 8.40 23.21
N THR A 291 14.90 8.43 22.44
CA THR A 291 13.72 9.23 22.76
C THR A 291 12.68 8.38 23.48
N ASN A 292 12.20 8.86 24.62
CA ASN A 292 11.08 8.21 25.32
C ASN A 292 9.79 8.35 24.49
N ILE A 293 8.99 7.29 24.47
CA ILE A 293 7.69 7.26 23.79
C ILE A 293 6.61 6.77 24.75
N SER A 294 5.36 7.10 24.46
CA SER A 294 4.21 6.68 25.25
C SER A 294 3.16 5.97 24.39
N PHE A 295 2.55 4.95 24.98
CA PHE A 295 1.41 4.23 24.42
C PHE A 295 0.19 4.58 25.25
N GLU A 296 -0.81 5.23 24.66
CA GLU A 296 -1.96 5.76 25.41
C GLU A 296 -3.24 5.01 25.11
N SER A 297 -4.00 4.65 26.15
CA SER A 297 -5.34 4.07 25.97
C SER A 297 -5.35 2.85 25.06
N ASN A 298 -4.34 1.99 25.11
CA ASN A 298 -4.33 0.73 24.38
C ASN A 298 -4.84 -0.40 25.26
N PHE A 299 -5.50 -1.39 24.65
CA PHE A 299 -5.69 -2.70 25.27
C PHE A 299 -4.57 -3.62 24.76
N ILE A 300 -3.82 -4.23 25.67
CA ILE A 300 -2.78 -5.19 25.33
C ILE A 300 -3.01 -6.44 26.19
N ASP A 301 -3.44 -7.52 25.55
CA ASP A 301 -3.42 -8.84 26.15
C ASP A 301 -2.01 -9.41 25.99
N TRP A 302 -1.28 -9.51 27.09
CA TRP A 302 0.11 -10.00 27.12
C TRP A 302 0.24 -11.52 26.94
N GLY A 303 -0.87 -12.25 26.70
CA GLY A 303 -0.84 -13.68 26.39
C GLY A 303 -0.26 -14.53 27.52
N GLY A 304 -0.54 -14.16 28.78
CA GLY A 304 0.03 -14.79 29.98
C GLY A 304 1.46 -14.35 30.33
N SER A 305 2.03 -13.38 29.60
CA SER A 305 3.33 -12.77 29.88
C SER A 305 3.19 -11.43 30.61
N THR A 306 4.30 -10.73 30.85
CA THR A 306 4.35 -9.38 31.42
C THR A 306 4.80 -8.36 30.38
N SER A 307 4.48 -7.09 30.60
CA SER A 307 5.00 -6.00 29.76
C SER A 307 6.53 -5.99 29.70
N SER A 308 7.21 -6.24 30.82
CA SER A 308 8.68 -6.28 30.91
C SER A 308 9.32 -7.40 30.08
N ALA A 309 8.59 -8.47 29.76
CA ALA A 309 9.09 -9.54 28.89
C ALA A 309 8.83 -9.26 27.40
N LYS A 310 8.02 -8.24 27.09
CA LYS A 310 7.52 -7.92 25.75
C LYS A 310 7.98 -6.58 25.21
N ILE A 311 8.55 -5.75 26.06
CA ILE A 311 9.09 -4.45 25.73
C ILE A 311 10.62 -4.57 25.78
N PHE A 312 11.29 -4.04 24.77
CA PHE A 312 12.74 -3.88 24.74
C PHE A 312 13.07 -2.39 24.57
N ASP A 313 13.53 -1.75 25.62
CA ASP A 313 13.65 -0.29 25.67
C ASP A 313 14.79 0.20 26.60
N GLY A 314 14.69 1.44 27.07
CA GLY A 314 15.64 2.06 28.01
C GLY A 314 15.86 1.33 29.33
N ILE A 315 14.94 0.45 29.74
CA ILE A 315 15.11 -0.39 30.94
C ILE A 315 16.09 -1.53 30.66
N ASP A 316 16.05 -2.09 29.44
CA ASP A 316 16.93 -3.18 29.01
C ASP A 316 18.29 -2.67 28.54
N ASN A 317 18.33 -1.47 27.95
CA ASN A 317 19.55 -0.82 27.48
C ASN A 317 19.50 0.70 27.71
N ALA A 318 20.41 1.23 28.53
CA ALA A 318 20.46 2.64 28.91
C ALA A 318 20.68 3.63 27.76
N ASP A 319 21.13 3.17 26.59
CA ASP A 319 21.25 4.02 25.39
C ASP A 319 19.89 4.30 24.72
N TYR A 320 18.84 3.58 25.11
CA TYR A 320 17.50 3.67 24.56
C TYR A 320 16.55 4.45 25.46
N GLY A 321 15.50 5.00 24.85
CA GLY A 321 14.40 5.65 25.53
C GLY A 321 13.38 4.62 26.02
N ILE A 322 12.66 4.97 27.06
CA ILE A 322 11.66 4.11 27.71
C ILE A 322 10.32 4.18 26.95
N ILE A 323 9.63 3.04 26.87
CA ILE A 323 8.23 2.94 26.44
C ILE A 323 7.33 3.00 27.68
N THR A 324 6.58 4.09 27.83
CA THR A 324 5.62 4.24 28.93
C THR A 324 4.22 3.81 28.50
N LEU A 325 3.60 2.90 29.23
CA LEU A 325 2.19 2.53 29.06
C LEU A 325 1.29 3.48 29.88
N MET A 326 0.48 4.29 29.21
CA MET A 326 -0.38 5.30 29.84
C MET A 326 -1.86 4.95 29.68
N SER A 327 -2.60 5.02 30.80
CA SER A 327 -4.05 4.81 30.85
C SER A 327 -4.51 3.55 30.10
N PRO A 328 -3.95 2.35 30.40
CA PRO A 328 -4.29 1.13 29.66
C PRO A 328 -5.79 0.85 29.74
N LEU A 329 -6.37 0.41 28.62
CA LEU A 329 -7.78 0.00 28.58
C LEU A 329 -7.95 -1.33 29.29
N ALA A 330 -9.01 -1.45 30.09
CA ALA A 330 -9.32 -2.66 30.83
C ALA A 330 -9.85 -3.80 29.95
N THR A 331 -10.46 -3.50 28.80
CA THR A 331 -11.09 -4.49 27.92
C THR A 331 -10.88 -4.18 26.44
N ALA A 332 -10.73 -5.24 25.63
CA ALA A 332 -10.85 -5.15 24.18
C ALA A 332 -12.33 -4.98 23.82
N THR A 333 -12.71 -3.83 23.27
CA THR A 333 -14.07 -3.63 22.77
C THR A 333 -14.05 -3.11 21.34
N ALA A 334 -14.98 -3.56 20.51
CA ALA A 334 -15.14 -3.05 19.15
C ALA A 334 -15.45 -1.54 19.13
N SER A 335 -16.02 -1.00 20.22
CA SER A 335 -16.20 0.45 20.41
C SER A 335 -14.89 1.22 20.52
N THR A 336 -13.79 0.57 20.92
CA THR A 336 -12.46 1.19 20.98
C THR A 336 -11.91 1.40 19.58
N THR A 337 -11.99 0.39 18.71
CA THR A 337 -11.27 0.32 17.42
C THR A 337 -12.16 0.49 16.20
N THR A 338 -13.49 0.60 16.36
CA THR A 338 -14.52 0.48 15.28
C THR A 338 -14.52 -0.86 14.52
N ARG A 339 -13.58 -1.76 14.83
CA ARG A 339 -13.38 -3.08 14.24
C ARG A 339 -13.19 -4.14 15.32
N ALA A 340 -13.51 -5.39 15.01
CA ALA A 340 -13.41 -6.49 15.95
C ALA A 340 -12.44 -7.58 15.47
N ALA A 341 -11.72 -8.20 16.40
CA ALA A 341 -10.87 -9.37 16.10
C ALA A 341 -11.68 -10.55 15.50
N SER A 342 -12.98 -10.62 15.79
CA SER A 342 -13.91 -11.59 15.18
C SER A 342 -14.09 -11.40 13.67
N GLU A 343 -13.65 -10.29 13.07
CA GLU A 343 -13.65 -10.11 11.62
C GLU A 343 -12.56 -10.96 10.93
N ILE A 344 -11.46 -11.30 11.63
CA ILE A 344 -10.28 -11.96 11.04
C ILE A 344 -10.64 -13.23 10.28
N PRO A 345 -11.38 -14.21 10.85
CA PRO A 345 -11.68 -15.45 10.14
C PRO A 345 -12.45 -15.23 8.83
N THR A 346 -13.39 -14.28 8.82
CA THR A 346 -14.16 -13.94 7.62
C THR A 346 -13.25 -13.29 6.56
N ARG A 347 -12.38 -12.37 6.98
CA ARG A 347 -11.44 -11.69 6.07
C ARG A 347 -10.43 -12.66 5.44
N ILE A 348 -9.96 -13.65 6.21
CA ILE A 348 -9.11 -14.73 5.68
C ILE A 348 -9.88 -15.57 4.65
N GLN A 349 -11.12 -15.99 4.96
CA GLN A 349 -11.93 -16.75 4.01
C GLN A 349 -12.19 -15.99 2.71
N ASP A 350 -12.46 -14.68 2.79
CA ASP A 350 -12.61 -13.83 1.62
C ASP A 350 -11.29 -13.77 0.83
N PHE A 351 -10.15 -13.74 1.53
CA PHE A 351 -8.81 -13.81 0.94
C PHE A 351 -8.62 -15.07 0.10
N ASP A 352 -8.85 -16.23 0.71
CA ASP A 352 -8.67 -17.54 0.08
C ASP A 352 -9.66 -17.81 -1.06
N ARG A 353 -10.92 -17.35 -0.93
CA ARG A 353 -11.94 -17.51 -1.98
C ARG A 353 -11.58 -16.75 -3.26
N GLY A 354 -10.94 -15.60 -3.15
CA GLY A 354 -10.49 -14.83 -4.32
C GLY A 354 -9.44 -15.57 -5.14
N MET A 355 -8.52 -16.31 -4.49
CA MET A 355 -7.51 -17.13 -5.17
C MET A 355 -8.14 -18.26 -6.01
N LEU A 356 -9.20 -18.89 -5.50
CA LEU A 356 -9.86 -20.00 -6.22
C LEU A 356 -10.63 -19.53 -7.47
N VAL A 357 -11.06 -18.26 -7.51
CA VAL A 357 -11.79 -17.70 -8.65
C VAL A 357 -10.83 -17.21 -9.73
N SER A 358 -9.70 -16.58 -9.38
CA SER A 358 -8.70 -16.11 -10.37
C SER A 358 -8.09 -17.27 -11.19
N GLN A 359 -7.91 -18.44 -10.57
CA GLN A 359 -7.44 -19.65 -11.26
C GLN A 359 -8.48 -20.25 -12.23
N ARG A 360 -9.78 -19.92 -12.07
CA ARG A 360 -10.87 -20.49 -12.88
C ARG A 360 -11.33 -19.61 -14.05
N THR A 361 -10.93 -18.34 -14.10
CA THR A 361 -11.33 -17.39 -15.15
C THR A 361 -10.34 -17.28 -16.32
N GLY A 362 -9.42 -18.23 -16.48
CA GLY A 362 -8.74 -18.42 -17.77
C GLY A 362 -9.77 -18.58 -18.89
N PRO A 363 -9.52 -18.06 -20.12
CA PRO A 363 -10.52 -18.07 -21.18
C PRO A 363 -10.98 -19.50 -21.41
N ARG A 364 -12.28 -19.75 -21.19
CA ARG A 364 -12.92 -20.98 -21.63
C ARG A 364 -12.71 -21.05 -23.13
N ARG A 365 -11.80 -21.93 -23.57
CA ARG A 365 -11.66 -22.33 -24.96
C ARG A 365 -13.07 -22.70 -25.45
N ARG A 366 -13.62 -21.88 -26.33
CA ARG A 366 -14.68 -22.30 -27.25
C ARG A 366 -14.01 -22.66 -28.56
#